data_AF-A0A521M179-F1
#
_entry.id   AF-A0A521M179-F1
#
_cell.length_a   1.000
_cell.length_b   1.000
_cell.length_c   1.000
_cell.angle_alpha   90.00
_cell.angle_beta   90.00
_cell.angle_gamma   90.00
#
_symmetry.space_group_name_H-M   'P 1'
#
loop_
_entity.id
_entity.type
_entity.pdbx_description
1 polymer ?
#
loop_
_entity_poly.entity_id
_entity_poly.type
_entity_poly.pdbx_seq_one_letter_code
_entity_poly.pdbx_strand_id
1 'polypeptide(L)'
;TSERPRVKEADRVRMEPINDDFKKLTITYGFMETPNVPRALGLCRKQGLKFDIMSTSFFLGRRSLIPSARQGMPLWQDRLFIFLMRNAANPTDFFHIPPGRVVELGAQVAV
;
A
#
# COMPACT_ATOMS: atom_id res chain seq x y z
N THR A 1 -9.76 -4.17 0.33
CA THR A 1 -10.20 -4.75 -0.96
C THR A 1 -11.64 -5.18 -0.83
N SER A 2 -12.46 -4.96 -1.86
CA SER A 2 -13.88 -5.36 -1.88
C SER A 2 -14.05 -6.77 -2.46
N GLU A 3 -15.08 -7.50 -2.02
CA GLU A 3 -15.47 -8.80 -2.59
C GLU A 3 -16.12 -8.70 -3.97
N ARG A 4 -16.35 -7.48 -4.46
CA ARG A 4 -16.91 -7.24 -5.80
C ARG A 4 -15.77 -7.15 -6.83
N PRO A 5 -16.01 -7.55 -8.10
CA PRO A 5 -14.97 -7.53 -9.13
C PRO A 5 -14.47 -6.10 -9.42
N ARG A 6 -15.35 -5.10 -9.33
CA ARG A 6 -15.04 -3.68 -9.52
C ARG A 6 -15.81 -2.82 -8.52
N VAL A 7 -15.24 -1.68 -8.14
CA VAL A 7 -15.86 -0.69 -7.24
C VAL A 7 -16.14 0.60 -8.01
N LYS A 8 -17.36 1.16 -7.84
CA LYS A 8 -17.75 2.45 -8.45
C LYS A 8 -16.83 3.57 -7.95
N GLU A 9 -16.58 4.59 -8.77
CA GLU A 9 -15.70 5.71 -8.36
C GLU A 9 -16.19 6.43 -7.10
N ALA A 10 -17.51 6.55 -6.89
CA ALA A 10 -18.08 7.16 -5.70
C ALA A 10 -17.75 6.40 -4.41
N ASP A 11 -17.65 5.07 -4.47
CA ASP A 11 -17.37 4.20 -3.31
C ASP A 11 -15.87 3.88 -3.18
N ARG A 12 -15.06 4.36 -4.12
CA ARG A 12 -13.61 4.04 -4.21
C ARG A 12 -12.82 4.69 -3.10
N VAL A 13 -13.24 5.87 -2.65
CA VAL A 13 -12.48 6.70 -1.73
C VAL A 13 -13.36 7.15 -0.58
N ARG A 14 -12.91 6.88 0.63
CA ARG A 14 -13.50 7.42 1.85
C ARG A 14 -12.43 8.18 2.63
N MET A 15 -12.71 9.44 2.94
CA MET A 15 -11.84 10.32 3.70
C MET A 15 -12.45 10.60 5.07
N GLU A 16 -11.65 10.44 6.12
CA GLU A 16 -12.05 10.69 7.50
C GLU A 16 -11.05 11.67 8.13
N PRO A 17 -11.48 12.87 8.56
CA PRO A 17 -10.61 13.77 9.31
C PRO A 17 -10.37 13.17 10.70
N ILE A 18 -9.11 13.08 11.12
CA ILE A 18 -8.73 12.71 12.50
C ILE A 18 -8.59 13.98 13.33
N ASN A 19 -7.91 14.98 12.79
CA ASN A 19 -7.80 16.35 13.31
C ASN A 19 -7.47 17.31 12.15
N ASP A 20 -7.11 18.56 12.46
CA ASP A 20 -6.84 19.59 11.44
C ASP A 20 -5.62 19.26 10.55
N ASP A 21 -4.63 18.55 11.11
CA ASP A 21 -3.38 18.20 10.43
C ASP A 21 -3.39 16.80 9.80
N PHE A 22 -4.25 15.90 10.28
CA PHE A 22 -4.27 14.49 9.90
C PHE A 22 -5.62 14.08 9.34
N LYS A 23 -5.57 13.49 8.14
CA LYS A 23 -6.71 12.88 7.46
C LYS A 23 -6.38 11.44 7.13
N LYS A 24 -7.32 10.55 7.42
CA LYS A 24 -7.24 9.13 7.04
C LYS A 24 -7.95 8.95 5.71
N LEU A 25 -7.25 8.29 4.78
CA LEU A 25 -7.79 7.94 3.48
C LEU A 25 -7.90 6.42 3.36
N THR A 26 -9.10 5.94 3.04
CA THR A 26 -9.33 4.54 2.71
C THR A 26 -9.68 4.44 1.23
N ILE A 27 -8.84 3.73 0.45
CA ILE A 27 -9.07 3.49 -0.97
C ILE A 27 -9.44 2.02 -1.16
N THR A 28 -10.59 1.79 -1.78
CA THR A 28 -11.16 0.46 -1.99
C THR A 28 -11.13 0.10 -3.47
N TYR A 29 -10.45 -1.00 -3.79
CA TYR A 29 -10.45 -1.63 -5.11
C TYR A 29 -11.19 -2.95 -5.08
N GLY A 30 -11.85 -3.29 -6.19
CA GLY A 30 -12.36 -4.63 -6.45
C GLY A 30 -11.23 -5.60 -6.79
N PHE A 31 -11.49 -6.90 -6.65
CA PHE A 31 -10.46 -7.93 -6.83
C PHE A 31 -9.94 -8.07 -8.27
N MET A 32 -10.66 -7.57 -9.29
CA MET A 32 -10.20 -7.54 -10.69
C MET A 32 -9.59 -6.20 -11.09
N GLU A 33 -9.42 -5.26 -10.17
CA GLU A 33 -8.92 -3.92 -10.47
C GLU A 33 -7.45 -3.78 -10.09
N THR A 34 -6.66 -3.20 -10.99
CA THR A 34 -5.28 -2.83 -10.67
C THR A 34 -5.28 -1.52 -9.86
N PRO A 35 -4.70 -1.50 -8.65
CA PRO A 35 -4.63 -0.29 -7.85
C PRO A 35 -3.82 0.81 -8.51
N ASN A 36 -4.33 2.03 -8.50
CA ASN A 36 -3.62 3.21 -8.99
C ASN A 36 -3.81 4.35 -7.99
N VAL A 37 -2.84 4.47 -7.08
CA VAL A 37 -2.92 5.42 -5.95
C VAL A 37 -2.97 6.87 -6.44
N PRO A 38 -2.13 7.34 -7.39
CA PRO A 38 -2.23 8.71 -7.91
C PRO A 38 -3.62 9.05 -8.48
N ARG A 39 -4.23 8.12 -9.23
CA ARG A 39 -5.57 8.32 -9.81
C ARG A 39 -6.63 8.41 -8.72
N ALA A 40 -6.59 7.53 -7.72
CA ALA A 40 -7.53 7.55 -6.60
C ALA A 40 -7.37 8.82 -5.74
N LEU A 41 -6.14 9.27 -5.52
CA LEU A 41 -5.87 10.54 -4.86
C LEU A 41 -6.48 11.70 -5.66
N GLY A 42 -6.40 11.68 -7.00
CA GLY A 42 -7.05 12.69 -7.86
C GLY A 42 -8.56 12.86 -7.59
N LEU A 43 -9.26 11.79 -7.20
CA LEU A 43 -10.67 11.85 -6.80
C LEU A 43 -10.87 12.61 -5.47
N CYS A 44 -9.91 12.53 -4.55
CA CYS A 44 -9.93 13.23 -3.27
C CYS A 44 -9.87 14.76 -3.44
N ARG A 45 -9.28 15.23 -4.55
CA ARG A 45 -9.22 16.67 -4.87
C ARG A 45 -10.60 17.30 -4.99
N LYS A 46 -11.59 16.55 -5.50
CA LYS A 46 -12.99 16.97 -5.58
C LYS A 46 -13.66 17.04 -4.20
N GLN A 47 -13.12 16.35 -3.20
CA GLN A 47 -13.62 16.30 -1.82
C GLN A 47 -12.90 17.29 -0.89
N GLY A 48 -12.13 18.24 -1.44
CA GLY A 48 -11.47 19.30 -0.68
C GLY A 48 -10.05 18.97 -0.19
N LEU A 49 -9.51 17.79 -0.51
CA LEU A 49 -8.11 17.46 -0.24
C LEU A 49 -7.23 18.02 -1.37
N LYS A 50 -6.66 19.21 -1.18
CA LYS A 50 -5.66 19.77 -2.10
C LYS A 50 -4.29 19.21 -1.74
N PHE A 51 -3.80 18.28 -2.54
CA PHE A 51 -2.42 17.80 -2.48
C PHE A 51 -1.82 17.96 -3.87
N ASP A 52 -0.56 18.38 -3.93
CA ASP A 52 0.21 18.41 -5.15
C ASP A 52 1.14 17.20 -5.14
N ILE A 53 0.91 16.29 -6.09
CA ILE A 53 1.74 15.10 -6.27
C ILE A 53 3.20 15.52 -6.43
N MET A 54 3.52 16.72 -6.94
CA MET A 54 4.87 17.25 -7.16
C MET A 54 5.62 17.73 -5.92
N SER A 55 4.92 18.05 -4.83
CA SER A 55 5.50 18.52 -3.56
C SER A 55 5.21 17.61 -2.36
N THR A 56 4.38 16.58 -2.54
CA THR A 56 4.03 15.62 -1.47
C THR A 56 5.00 14.44 -1.43
N SER A 57 5.56 14.14 -0.26
CA SER A 57 6.37 12.94 -0.02
C SER A 57 5.49 11.75 0.34
N PHE A 58 5.77 10.59 -0.22
CA PHE A 58 5.04 9.36 0.08
C PHE A 58 5.89 8.47 0.99
N PHE A 59 5.37 8.14 2.16
CA PHE A 59 5.98 7.15 3.04
C PHE A 59 5.31 5.81 2.82
N LEU A 60 6.07 4.80 2.40
CA LEU A 60 5.56 3.45 2.23
C LEU A 60 6.18 2.54 3.30
N GLY A 61 5.33 1.94 4.13
CA GLY A 61 5.78 0.90 5.06
C GLY A 61 6.07 -0.39 4.29
N ARG A 62 7.35 -0.71 4.06
CA ARG A 62 7.73 -2.04 3.57
C ARG A 62 7.85 -2.98 4.78
N ARG A 63 7.05 -4.05 4.80
CA ARG A 63 7.25 -5.17 5.71
C ARG A 63 8.26 -6.11 5.06
N SER A 64 9.48 -6.17 5.60
CA SER A 64 10.44 -7.20 5.21
C SER A 64 10.34 -8.35 6.20
N LEU A 65 10.00 -9.53 5.68
CA LEU A 65 9.99 -10.79 6.43
C LEU A 65 11.42 -11.29 6.61
N ILE A 66 11.81 -11.59 7.85
CA ILE A 66 13.12 -12.15 8.21
C ILE A 66 12.87 -13.50 8.91
N PRO A 67 13.63 -14.55 8.57
CA PRO A 67 13.45 -15.86 9.18
C PRO A 67 13.83 -15.81 10.67
N SER A 68 12.93 -16.27 11.54
CA SER A 68 13.15 -16.41 12.98
C SER A 68 13.63 -17.82 13.32
N ALA A 69 14.76 -17.93 14.00
CA ALA A 69 15.29 -19.23 14.44
C ALA A 69 14.61 -19.79 15.71
N ARG A 70 13.69 -19.05 16.34
CA ARG A 70 13.19 -19.37 17.69
C ARG A 70 11.73 -19.83 17.76
N GLN A 71 10.91 -19.63 16.73
CA GLN A 71 9.54 -20.15 16.64
C GLN A 71 9.00 -19.91 15.24
N GLY A 72 8.46 -20.95 14.59
CA GLY A 72 7.97 -20.88 13.21
C GLY A 72 7.97 -22.24 12.50
N MET A 73 8.05 -22.21 11.16
CA MET A 73 8.18 -23.37 10.28
C MET A 73 9.64 -23.90 10.27
N PRO A 74 9.91 -25.11 9.76
CA PRO A 74 11.28 -25.56 9.53
C PRO A 74 12.06 -24.57 8.65
N LEU A 75 13.33 -24.28 8.97
CA LEU A 75 14.16 -23.26 8.29
C LEU A 75 14.20 -23.35 6.75
N TRP A 76 14.07 -24.55 6.19
CA TRP A 76 14.01 -24.73 4.73
C TRP A 76 12.69 -24.21 4.14
N GLN A 77 11.59 -24.35 4.86
CA GLN A 77 10.27 -23.85 4.50
C GLN A 77 10.21 -22.32 4.59
N ASP A 78 10.82 -21.72 5.61
CA ASP A 78 10.96 -20.26 5.70
C ASP A 78 11.78 -19.70 4.53
N ARG A 79 12.90 -20.35 4.20
CA ARG A 79 13.73 -19.93 3.06
C ARG A 79 12.97 -20.00 1.74
N LEU A 80 12.19 -21.07 1.52
CA LEU A 80 11.35 -21.19 0.34
C LEU A 80 10.25 -20.12 0.31
N PHE A 81 9.58 -19.88 1.44
CA PHE A 81 8.52 -18.87 1.56
C PHE A 81 9.06 -17.45 1.33
N ILE A 82 10.19 -17.11 1.95
CA ILE A 82 10.87 -15.83 1.78
C ILE A 82 11.32 -15.66 0.33
N PHE A 83 11.84 -16.72 -0.30
CA PHE A 83 12.22 -16.68 -1.71
C PHE A 83 11.01 -16.40 -2.61
N LEU A 84 9.90 -17.12 -2.43
CA LEU A 84 8.66 -16.88 -3.17
C LEU A 84 8.10 -15.48 -2.94
N MET A 85 8.07 -15.01 -1.70
CA MET A 85 7.63 -13.65 -1.33
C MET A 85 8.50 -12.55 -1.93
N ARG A 86 9.82 -12.76 -1.99
CA ARG A 86 10.76 -11.83 -2.67
C ARG A 86 10.56 -11.78 -4.18
N ASN A 87 10.07 -12.87 -4.77
CA ASN A 87 9.73 -12.95 -6.20
C ASN A 87 8.29 -12.49 -6.48
N ALA A 88 7.43 -12.35 -5.46
CA ALA A 88 6.11 -11.76 -5.60
C ALA A 88 6.24 -10.26 -5.91
N ALA A 89 5.36 -9.74 -6.77
CA ALA A 89 5.44 -8.41 -7.34
C ALA A 89 5.72 -7.31 -6.29
N ASN A 90 6.63 -6.38 -6.61
CA ASN A 90 6.96 -5.24 -5.76
C ASN A 90 5.70 -4.41 -5.49
N PRO A 91 5.31 -4.17 -4.22
CA PRO A 91 4.12 -3.38 -3.89
C PRO A 91 4.17 -1.96 -4.46
N THR A 92 5.35 -1.38 -4.57
CA THR A 92 5.55 0.00 -5.06
C THR A 92 5.19 0.13 -6.54
N ASP A 93 5.54 -0.85 -7.37
CA ASP A 93 5.14 -0.93 -8.77
C ASP A 93 3.64 -1.21 -8.90
N PHE A 94 3.11 -2.06 -8.01
CA PHE A 94 1.69 -2.40 -7.96
C PHE A 94 0.79 -1.18 -7.72
N PHE A 95 1.25 -0.19 -6.93
CA PHE A 95 0.48 1.02 -6.62
C PHE A 95 0.72 2.20 -7.59
N HIS A 96 1.60 2.04 -8.57
CA HIS A 96 1.96 3.08 -9.55
C HIS A 96 2.47 4.38 -8.91
N ILE A 97 3.21 4.30 -7.81
CA ILE A 97 3.74 5.49 -7.12
C ILE A 97 5.07 5.89 -7.78
N PRO A 98 5.29 7.19 -8.11
CA PRO A 98 6.54 7.62 -8.74
C PRO A 98 7.76 7.33 -7.84
N PRO A 99 8.77 6.59 -8.34
CA PRO A 99 9.87 6.09 -7.50
C PRO A 99 10.75 7.20 -6.89
N GLY A 100 10.82 8.38 -7.51
CA GLY A 100 11.62 9.52 -7.01
C GLY A 100 11.06 10.23 -5.77
N ARG A 101 9.97 9.73 -5.16
CA ARG A 101 9.24 10.40 -4.06
C ARG A 101 8.84 9.45 -2.92
N VAL A 102 9.22 8.19 -3.01
CA VAL A 102 8.90 7.18 -2.01
C VAL A 102 10.05 7.10 -1.03
N VAL A 103 9.80 7.47 0.22
CA VAL A 103 10.70 7.17 1.34
C VAL A 103 10.17 5.91 2.00
N GLU A 104 10.88 4.81 1.82
CA GLU A 104 10.49 3.55 2.39
C GLU A 104 11.03 3.42 3.82
N LEU A 105 10.14 3.44 4.80
CA LEU A 105 10.48 3.19 6.19
C LEU A 105 10.24 1.70 6.45
N GLY A 106 11.33 0.93 6.42
CA GLY A 106 11.30 -0.51 6.62
C GLY A 106 11.20 -0.86 8.11
N ALA A 107 10.18 -1.63 8.49
CA ALA A 107 10.14 -2.34 9.77
C ALA A 107 10.42 -3.82 9.51
N GLN A 108 11.40 -4.38 10.21
CA GLN A 108 11.74 -5.81 10.13
C GLN A 108 10.79 -6.61 11.02
N VAL A 109 10.11 -7.60 10.46
CA VAL A 109 9.22 -8.50 11.22
C VAL A 109 9.79 -9.91 11.11
N ALA A 110 10.11 -10.50 12.27
CA ALA A 110 10.53 -11.89 12.36
C ALA A 110 9.30 -12.80 12.25
N VAL A 111 9.38 -13.83 11.40
CA VAL A 111 8.38 -14.91 11.28
C VAL A 111 9.01 -16.22 11.62
#